data_AF-A0A2N9MMG5-F1
#
_entry.id   AF-A0A2N9MMG5-F1
#
_cell.length_a   1.000
_cell.length_b   1.000
_cell.length_c   1.000
_cell.angle_alpha   90.00
_cell.angle_beta   90.00
_cell.angle_gamma   90.00
#
_symmetry.space_group_name_H-M   'P 1'
#
loop_
_entity.id
_entity.type
_entity.pdbx_description
1 polymer ?
#
loop_
_entity_poly.entity_id
_entity_poly.type
_entity_poly.pdbx_seq_one_letter_code
_entity_poly.pdbx_strand_id
1 'polypeptide(L)'
;MSVDETLRTYLGLPHNAGTFKLYKNLGNGAFRDVTKEAGLDKVFMPMGSNFGDIDNDGYLDMYLGTGDPTYASMVPNVMLRNKDGKTFVDITASSGTGELHKGHGVAFADIDNDGDEDILTVIGGAVPGDAHAFRLFENPGHGNDWISVRLIGVKSNRSAIGARITVTVRNEGKAPRSIYRTVGSGGSFGASPLEQHIGLGKAAQIESLEILWPANVGTPQRFLNVARNQAVEIKEFATEYKKVARRPVRLGGGAR
;
A
#
# COMPACT_ATOMS: atom_id res chain seq x y z
N MET A 1 -18.04 3.81 18.64
CA MET A 1 -18.94 3.51 17.50
C MET A 1 -19.27 2.01 17.55
N SER A 2 -20.48 1.52 17.26
CA SER A 2 -20.89 0.12 17.57
C SER A 2 -20.86 -0.83 16.36
N VAL A 3 -20.58 -2.12 16.62
CA VAL A 3 -20.65 -3.21 15.62
C VAL A 3 -21.93 -3.15 14.77
N ASP A 4 -23.05 -2.76 15.38
CA ASP A 4 -24.35 -2.60 14.72
C ASP A 4 -24.30 -1.66 13.49
N GLU A 5 -23.56 -0.55 13.56
CA GLU A 5 -23.44 0.39 12.45
C GLU A 5 -22.67 -0.23 11.28
N THR A 6 -21.60 -0.97 11.56
CA THR A 6 -20.89 -1.76 10.55
C THR A 6 -21.81 -2.81 9.93
N LEU A 7 -22.53 -3.59 10.75
CA LEU A 7 -23.46 -4.62 10.26
C LEU A 7 -24.59 -4.04 9.40
N ARG A 8 -25.15 -2.88 9.77
CA ARG A 8 -26.15 -2.19 8.96
C ARG A 8 -25.65 -1.93 7.54
N THR A 9 -24.39 -1.51 7.37
CA THR A 9 -23.83 -1.29 6.02
C THR A 9 -23.71 -2.58 5.20
N TYR A 10 -23.34 -3.70 5.83
CA TYR A 10 -23.30 -5.00 5.15
C TYR A 10 -24.70 -5.52 4.76
N LEU A 11 -25.72 -5.19 5.57
CA LEU A 11 -27.11 -5.55 5.32
C LEU A 11 -27.86 -4.56 4.41
N GLY A 12 -27.20 -3.49 3.95
CA GLY A 12 -27.85 -2.43 3.16
C GLY A 12 -28.91 -1.64 3.93
N LEU A 13 -28.82 -1.62 5.26
CA LEU A 13 -29.73 -0.89 6.13
C LEU A 13 -29.24 0.54 6.37
N PRO A 14 -30.14 1.49 6.68
CA PRO A 14 -29.76 2.83 7.12
C PRO A 14 -28.87 2.77 8.37
N HIS A 15 -27.84 3.62 8.38
CA HIS A 15 -26.85 3.77 9.45
C HIS A 15 -26.66 5.27 9.76
N ASN A 16 -26.18 5.58 10.96
CA ASN A 16 -25.95 6.94 11.46
C ASN A 16 -24.47 7.29 11.62
N ALA A 17 -23.56 6.33 11.36
CA ALA A 17 -22.12 6.55 11.38
C ALA A 17 -21.59 7.21 10.09
N GLY A 18 -20.51 7.98 10.21
CA GLY A 18 -19.79 8.53 9.07
C GLY A 18 -19.06 7.44 8.29
N THR A 19 -19.04 7.58 6.96
CA THR A 19 -18.31 6.71 6.04
C THR A 19 -16.99 7.36 5.64
N PHE A 20 -16.12 6.58 4.98
CA PHE A 20 -14.93 7.14 4.37
C PHE A 20 -15.26 8.18 3.31
N LYS A 21 -14.24 8.95 2.94
CA LYS A 21 -14.32 9.86 1.81
C LYS A 21 -13.15 9.65 0.87
N LEU A 22 -13.47 9.40 -0.39
CA LEU A 22 -12.49 9.35 -1.48
C LEU A 22 -12.81 10.45 -2.47
N TYR A 23 -11.84 11.33 -2.69
CA TYR A 23 -11.95 12.48 -3.57
C TYR A 23 -11.05 12.30 -4.79
N LYS A 24 -11.64 12.27 -5.98
CA LYS A 24 -10.89 12.26 -7.24
C LYS A 24 -10.42 13.67 -7.58
N ASN A 25 -9.10 13.87 -7.65
CA ASN A 25 -8.51 15.10 -8.16
C ASN A 25 -8.83 15.27 -9.65
N LEU A 26 -9.38 16.42 -10.03
CA LEU A 26 -9.77 16.74 -11.42
C LEU A 26 -8.68 17.48 -12.20
N GLY A 27 -7.51 17.74 -11.59
CA GLY A 27 -6.35 18.37 -12.23
C GLY A 27 -6.42 19.90 -12.32
N ASN A 28 -7.52 20.51 -11.89
CA ASN A 28 -7.77 21.95 -11.94
C ASN A 28 -7.97 22.57 -10.54
N GLY A 29 -7.48 21.88 -9.50
CA GLY A 29 -7.69 22.27 -8.10
C GLY A 29 -9.04 21.86 -7.52
N ALA A 30 -9.97 21.33 -8.33
CA ALA A 30 -11.23 20.79 -7.86
C ALA A 30 -11.14 19.28 -7.59
N PHE A 31 -12.04 18.82 -6.71
CA PHE A 31 -12.16 17.43 -6.30
C PHE A 31 -13.61 16.97 -6.42
N ARG A 32 -13.81 15.72 -6.83
CA ARG A 32 -15.13 15.08 -6.89
C ARG A 32 -15.20 13.95 -5.87
N ASP A 33 -16.23 13.94 -5.02
CA ASP A 33 -16.52 12.80 -4.14
C ASP A 33 -16.89 11.59 -5.01
N VAL A 34 -16.10 10.53 -4.91
CA VAL A 34 -16.31 9.25 -5.61
C VAL A 34 -16.49 8.09 -4.63
N THR A 35 -16.75 8.38 -3.35
CA THR A 35 -16.82 7.38 -2.27
C THR A 35 -17.79 6.25 -2.60
N LYS A 36 -19.01 6.61 -3.01
CA LYS A 36 -20.06 5.64 -3.36
C LYS A 36 -19.72 4.85 -4.62
N GLU A 37 -19.19 5.52 -5.64
CA GLU A 37 -18.75 4.89 -6.90
C GLU A 37 -17.62 3.87 -6.65
N ALA A 38 -16.72 4.20 -5.72
CA ALA A 38 -15.60 3.35 -5.34
C ALA A 38 -15.97 2.22 -4.37
N GLY A 39 -17.23 2.14 -3.90
CA GLY A 39 -17.67 1.12 -2.95
C GLY A 39 -17.22 1.34 -1.50
N LEU A 40 -16.75 2.55 -1.16
CA LEU A 40 -16.22 2.91 0.16
C LEU A 40 -17.25 3.55 1.10
N ASP A 41 -18.50 3.70 0.65
CA ASP A 41 -19.61 4.26 1.43
C ASP A 41 -20.15 3.23 2.45
N LYS A 42 -19.26 2.78 3.35
CA LYS A 42 -19.50 1.80 4.39
C LYS A 42 -18.80 2.23 5.69
N VAL A 43 -19.20 1.59 6.80
CA VAL A 43 -18.68 1.89 8.14
C VAL A 43 -17.63 0.84 8.53
N PHE A 44 -16.36 1.23 8.50
CA PHE A 44 -15.22 0.33 8.78
C PHE A 44 -14.55 0.55 10.15
N MET A 45 -14.82 1.67 10.82
CA MET A 45 -14.26 2.02 12.14
C MET A 45 -12.72 1.90 12.30
N PRO A 46 -11.90 2.31 11.31
CA PRO A 46 -10.46 2.26 11.50
C PRO A 46 -10.01 3.32 12.50
N MET A 47 -8.93 3.03 13.19
CA MET A 47 -8.10 4.04 13.84
C MET A 47 -6.79 4.19 13.07
N GLY A 48 -6.29 3.12 12.46
CA GLY A 48 -5.08 3.09 11.65
C GLY A 48 -5.33 2.61 10.22
N SER A 49 -4.53 3.09 9.27
CA SER A 49 -4.49 2.51 7.93
C SER A 49 -3.11 2.70 7.30
N ASN A 50 -2.79 1.86 6.32
CA ASN A 50 -1.70 2.07 5.40
C ASN A 50 -2.03 1.46 4.02
N PHE A 51 -1.17 1.71 3.05
CA PHE A 51 -1.37 1.32 1.65
C PHE A 51 -0.19 0.48 1.15
N GLY A 52 -0.47 -0.48 0.28
CA GLY A 52 0.50 -1.35 -0.41
C GLY A 52 -0.14 -1.94 -1.67
N ASP A 53 0.64 -2.59 -2.52
CA ASP A 53 0.23 -3.18 -3.80
C ASP A 53 0.35 -4.71 -3.70
N ILE A 54 -0.62 -5.33 -3.00
CA ILE A 54 -0.48 -6.72 -2.54
C ILE A 54 -0.54 -7.76 -3.66
N ASP A 55 -1.06 -7.38 -4.82
CA ASP A 55 -1.07 -8.23 -5.99
C ASP A 55 -0.15 -7.74 -7.11
N ASN A 56 0.71 -6.76 -6.82
CA ASN A 56 1.58 -6.07 -7.77
C ASN A 56 0.87 -5.67 -9.08
N ASP A 57 -0.41 -5.30 -9.03
CA ASP A 57 -1.17 -4.84 -10.20
C ASP A 57 -0.97 -3.34 -10.48
N GLY A 58 -0.22 -2.63 -9.64
CA GLY A 58 0.11 -1.22 -9.78
C GLY A 58 -0.86 -0.28 -9.07
N TYR A 59 -1.97 -0.79 -8.54
CA TYR A 59 -2.96 -0.05 -7.77
C TYR A 59 -2.75 -0.28 -6.27
N LEU A 60 -2.75 0.80 -5.50
CA LEU A 60 -2.60 0.68 -4.05
C LEU A 60 -3.90 0.17 -3.42
N ASP A 61 -3.78 -0.95 -2.72
CA ASP A 61 -4.71 -1.53 -1.77
C ASP A 61 -4.58 -0.87 -0.39
N MET A 62 -5.46 -1.24 0.53
CA MET A 62 -5.52 -0.63 1.87
C MET A 62 -5.85 -1.65 2.93
N TYR A 63 -5.06 -1.66 4.00
CA TYR A 63 -5.37 -2.41 5.22
C TYR A 63 -5.74 -1.45 6.35
N LEU A 64 -6.84 -1.78 7.02
CA LEU A 64 -7.52 -0.94 8.00
C LEU A 64 -7.42 -1.60 9.38
N GLY A 65 -6.67 -0.96 10.26
CA GLY A 65 -6.55 -1.34 11.67
C GLY A 65 -7.65 -0.70 12.52
N THR A 66 -8.43 -1.52 13.20
CA THR A 66 -9.42 -1.07 14.18
C THR A 66 -8.73 -0.59 15.46
N GLY A 67 -9.32 0.36 16.19
CA GLY A 67 -8.68 0.88 17.41
C GLY A 67 -9.59 1.17 18.59
N ASP A 68 -10.89 1.39 18.35
CA ASP A 68 -11.87 1.68 19.40
C ASP A 68 -13.03 0.65 19.54
N PRO A 69 -12.95 -0.62 19.07
CA PRO A 69 -13.99 -1.57 19.44
C PRO A 69 -13.90 -1.86 20.95
N THR A 70 -15.05 -1.93 21.62
CA THR A 70 -15.11 -2.36 23.03
C THR A 70 -14.66 -3.81 23.13
N TYR A 71 -14.21 -4.27 24.32
CA TYR A 71 -13.90 -5.70 24.53
C TYR A 71 -15.09 -6.64 24.26
N ALA A 72 -16.31 -6.13 24.29
CA ALA A 72 -17.52 -6.87 23.94
C ALA A 72 -17.77 -6.94 22.42
N SER A 73 -16.92 -6.30 21.60
CA SER A 73 -17.05 -6.17 20.16
C SER A 73 -15.88 -6.86 19.47
N MET A 74 -16.17 -7.76 18.53
CA MET A 74 -15.17 -8.34 17.64
C MET A 74 -15.44 -7.84 16.23
N VAL A 75 -14.60 -6.92 15.76
CA VAL A 75 -14.64 -6.38 14.40
C VAL A 75 -13.30 -6.68 13.76
N PRO A 76 -13.25 -7.37 12.62
CA PRO A 76 -11.98 -7.66 11.97
C PRO A 76 -11.34 -6.37 11.47
N ASN A 77 -10.02 -6.31 11.52
CA ASN A 77 -9.25 -5.45 10.62
C ASN A 77 -9.60 -5.80 9.16
N VAL A 78 -9.66 -4.80 8.30
CA VAL A 78 -10.25 -4.94 6.96
C VAL A 78 -9.20 -4.77 5.88
N MET A 79 -9.14 -5.70 4.93
CA MET A 79 -8.31 -5.60 3.72
C MET A 79 -9.18 -5.24 2.52
N LEU A 80 -8.91 -4.08 1.93
CA LEU A 80 -9.59 -3.55 0.76
C LEU A 80 -8.66 -3.60 -0.45
N ARG A 81 -8.98 -4.44 -1.42
CA ARG A 81 -8.27 -4.52 -2.69
C ARG A 81 -8.78 -3.49 -3.69
N ASN A 82 -7.89 -2.72 -4.29
CA ASN A 82 -8.20 -1.74 -5.32
C ASN A 82 -8.30 -2.40 -6.69
N LYS A 83 -9.51 -2.54 -7.20
CA LYS A 83 -9.76 -3.13 -8.51
C LYS A 83 -9.65 -2.07 -9.60
N ASP A 84 -8.54 -2.12 -10.33
CA ASP A 84 -8.25 -1.32 -11.52
C ASP A 84 -8.33 0.22 -11.31
N GLY A 85 -8.14 0.70 -10.07
CA GLY A 85 -8.27 2.12 -9.74
C GLY A 85 -9.71 2.65 -9.77
N LYS A 86 -10.72 1.75 -9.78
CA LYS A 86 -12.14 2.11 -9.93
C LYS A 86 -12.93 1.87 -8.66
N THR A 87 -12.77 0.70 -8.05
CA THR A 87 -13.57 0.23 -6.92
C THR A 87 -12.71 -0.51 -5.92
N PHE A 88 -13.07 -0.46 -4.65
CA PHE A 88 -12.46 -1.28 -3.61
C PHE A 88 -13.35 -2.49 -3.30
N VAL A 89 -12.71 -3.65 -3.19
CA VAL A 89 -13.35 -4.92 -2.84
C VAL A 89 -12.82 -5.35 -1.48
N ASP A 90 -13.74 -5.63 -0.54
CA ASP A 90 -13.36 -6.24 0.73
C ASP A 90 -12.96 -7.70 0.49
N ILE A 91 -11.68 -7.99 0.72
CA ILE A 91 -11.10 -9.32 0.55
C ILE A 91 -10.69 -9.94 1.89
N THR A 92 -11.05 -9.33 3.02
CA THR A 92 -10.60 -9.69 4.38
C THR A 92 -10.71 -11.18 4.68
N ALA A 93 -11.85 -11.78 4.33
CA ALA A 93 -12.08 -13.22 4.54
C ALA A 93 -11.24 -14.08 3.59
N SER A 94 -11.16 -13.71 2.32
CA SER A 94 -10.43 -14.47 1.29
C SER A 94 -8.91 -14.38 1.41
N SER A 95 -8.39 -13.26 1.93
CA SER A 95 -6.96 -13.07 2.19
C SER A 95 -6.50 -13.66 3.52
N GLY A 96 -7.43 -14.03 4.41
CA GLY A 96 -7.08 -14.54 5.74
C GLY A 96 -6.54 -13.47 6.69
N THR A 97 -6.73 -12.17 6.37
CA THR A 97 -6.15 -11.05 7.13
C THR A 97 -7.11 -10.44 8.15
N GLY A 98 -8.23 -11.10 8.46
CA GLY A 98 -9.23 -10.62 9.40
C GLY A 98 -8.82 -10.75 10.87
N GLU A 99 -7.82 -10.00 11.32
CA GLU A 99 -7.43 -9.98 12.74
C GLU A 99 -8.51 -9.32 13.60
N LEU A 100 -8.95 -10.01 14.65
CA LEU A 100 -10.10 -9.62 15.47
C LEU A 100 -9.72 -8.76 16.68
N HIS A 101 -8.45 -8.75 17.07
CA HIS A 101 -7.95 -7.86 18.09
C HIS A 101 -7.69 -6.47 17.50
N LYS A 102 -7.97 -5.45 18.31
CA LYS A 102 -7.69 -4.06 17.94
C LYS A 102 -6.19 -3.83 17.73
N GLY A 103 -5.85 -2.97 16.79
CA GLY A 103 -4.48 -2.64 16.42
C GLY A 103 -4.47 -1.69 15.24
N HIS A 104 -3.69 -0.62 15.31
CA HIS A 104 -3.71 0.46 14.32
C HIS A 104 -2.37 0.70 13.62
N GLY A 105 -1.25 0.18 14.14
CA GLY A 105 0.01 0.24 13.41
C GLY A 105 0.01 -0.74 12.25
N VAL A 106 0.15 -0.24 11.02
CA VAL A 106 0.18 -1.06 9.79
C VAL A 106 1.37 -0.63 8.92
N ALA A 107 2.14 -1.60 8.45
CA ALA A 107 3.20 -1.41 7.47
C ALA A 107 3.10 -2.47 6.37
N PHE A 108 3.29 -2.04 5.13
CA PHE A 108 3.49 -2.90 3.97
C PHE A 108 4.97 -2.92 3.62
N ALA A 109 5.53 -4.10 3.37
CA ALA A 109 6.90 -4.27 2.93
C ALA A 109 7.11 -5.67 2.33
N ASP A 110 7.96 -5.78 1.34
CA ASP A 110 8.60 -7.04 0.90
C ASP A 110 9.61 -7.47 1.98
N ILE A 111 9.12 -8.11 3.06
CA ILE A 111 9.90 -8.39 4.28
C ILE A 111 10.87 -9.54 4.02
N ASP A 112 10.41 -10.53 3.25
CA ASP A 112 11.16 -11.73 2.98
C ASP A 112 12.02 -11.63 1.70
N ASN A 113 11.86 -10.55 0.93
CA ASN A 113 12.59 -10.24 -0.30
C ASN A 113 12.28 -11.20 -1.47
N ASP A 114 11.05 -11.70 -1.55
CA ASP A 114 10.58 -12.54 -2.66
C ASP A 114 9.88 -11.75 -3.78
N GLY A 115 9.54 -10.47 -3.51
CA GLY A 115 8.99 -9.57 -4.50
C GLY A 115 7.51 -9.27 -4.38
N ASP A 116 6.85 -9.71 -3.32
CA ASP A 116 5.52 -9.27 -2.94
C ASP A 116 5.47 -8.64 -1.55
N GLU A 117 4.52 -7.71 -1.36
CA GLU A 117 4.42 -7.00 -0.09
C GLU A 117 3.65 -7.83 0.94
N ASP A 118 4.29 -8.05 2.08
CA ASP A 118 3.72 -8.56 3.30
C ASP A 118 3.07 -7.44 4.14
N ILE A 119 2.26 -7.84 5.12
CA ILE A 119 1.62 -6.90 6.06
C ILE A 119 2.11 -7.18 7.48
N LEU A 120 2.76 -6.20 8.09
CA LEU A 120 3.04 -6.20 9.52
C LEU A 120 2.05 -5.27 10.23
N THR A 121 1.37 -5.79 11.25
CA THR A 121 0.44 -5.00 12.06
C THR A 121 0.65 -5.16 13.56
N VAL A 122 0.63 -4.03 14.26
CA VAL A 122 0.70 -3.93 15.72
C VAL A 122 -0.69 -4.17 16.28
N ILE A 123 -0.79 -5.12 17.21
CA ILE A 123 -2.04 -5.51 17.85
C ILE A 123 -1.99 -5.19 19.34
N GLY A 124 -3.00 -4.46 19.83
CA GLY A 124 -3.15 -4.10 21.21
C GLY A 124 -2.07 -3.16 21.73
N GLY A 125 -1.92 -3.14 23.05
CA GLY A 125 -0.94 -2.33 23.78
C GLY A 125 -1.43 -0.95 24.20
N ALA A 126 -2.71 -0.61 23.98
CA ALA A 126 -3.27 0.66 24.44
C ALA A 126 -3.53 0.63 25.96
N VAL A 127 -3.94 -0.52 26.49
CA VAL A 127 -3.99 -0.79 27.94
C VAL A 127 -3.35 -2.15 28.25
N PRO A 128 -2.82 -2.37 29.47
CA PRO A 128 -2.13 -3.63 29.78
C PRO A 128 -2.94 -4.91 29.48
N GLY A 129 -4.27 -4.85 29.59
CA GLY A 129 -5.16 -5.99 29.36
C GLY A 129 -5.48 -6.31 27.89
N ASP A 130 -5.04 -5.50 26.92
CA ASP A 130 -5.20 -5.80 25.48
C ASP A 130 -3.89 -6.10 24.75
N ALA A 131 -2.76 -6.14 25.47
CA ALA A 131 -1.46 -6.39 24.87
C ALA A 131 -1.45 -7.75 24.14
N HIS A 132 -1.02 -7.74 22.88
CA HIS A 132 -0.97 -8.95 22.07
C HIS A 132 0.29 -8.93 21.18
N ALA A 133 0.73 -10.11 20.75
CA ALA A 133 1.76 -10.21 19.72
C ALA A 133 1.31 -9.54 18.42
N PHE A 134 2.25 -8.90 17.71
CA PHE A 134 2.04 -8.40 16.34
C PHE A 134 1.57 -9.52 15.41
N ARG A 135 0.97 -9.15 14.28
CA ARG A 135 0.71 -10.07 13.17
C ARG A 135 1.60 -9.72 12.00
N LEU A 136 2.20 -10.76 11.44
CA LEU A 136 2.81 -10.75 10.13
C LEU A 136 1.95 -11.62 9.24
N PHE A 137 1.40 -11.04 8.18
CA PHE A 137 0.71 -11.77 7.13
C PHE A 137 1.68 -11.89 5.96
N GLU A 138 2.19 -13.10 5.76
CA GLU A 138 3.04 -13.47 4.62
C GLU A 138 2.16 -13.55 3.37
N ASN A 139 2.54 -12.82 2.34
CA ASN A 139 1.89 -12.87 1.04
C ASN A 139 2.52 -14.03 0.24
N PRO A 140 1.72 -14.96 -0.32
CA PRO A 140 2.27 -16.12 -1.03
C PRO A 140 2.60 -15.82 -2.51
N GLY A 141 2.57 -14.57 -2.92
CA GLY A 141 2.72 -14.13 -4.30
C GLY A 141 1.53 -14.40 -5.23
N HIS A 142 1.61 -13.77 -6.41
CA HIS A 142 0.51 -13.70 -7.38
C HIS A 142 1.00 -13.72 -8.85
N GLY A 143 2.32 -13.78 -9.08
CA GLY A 143 2.93 -13.92 -10.42
C GLY A 143 2.90 -12.68 -11.32
N ASN A 144 2.63 -11.50 -10.75
CA ASN A 144 2.82 -10.22 -11.45
C ASN A 144 4.25 -9.73 -11.26
N ASP A 145 4.73 -8.87 -12.16
CA ASP A 145 6.07 -8.32 -12.08
C ASP A 145 6.11 -7.09 -11.14
N TRP A 146 7.27 -6.79 -10.58
CA TRP A 146 7.47 -5.72 -9.61
C TRP A 146 8.79 -4.97 -9.82
N ILE A 147 8.97 -3.83 -9.15
CA ILE A 147 10.26 -3.17 -8.96
C ILE A 147 10.28 -2.46 -7.60
N SER A 148 11.37 -2.59 -6.85
CA SER A 148 11.59 -1.79 -5.63
C SER A 148 12.59 -0.68 -5.89
N VAL A 149 12.25 0.55 -5.53
CA VAL A 149 13.03 1.73 -5.86
C VAL A 149 13.42 2.47 -4.58
N ARG A 150 14.72 2.45 -4.25
CA ARG A 150 15.32 3.22 -3.16
C ARG A 150 15.91 4.51 -3.71
N LEU A 151 15.46 5.66 -3.20
CA LEU A 151 15.98 6.95 -3.60
C LEU A 151 16.94 7.52 -2.55
N ILE A 152 18.01 8.16 -3.03
CA ILE A 152 19.02 8.82 -2.19
C ILE A 152 19.20 10.27 -2.64
N GLY A 153 18.70 11.21 -1.84
CA GLY A 153 18.83 12.63 -2.11
C GLY A 153 20.26 13.16 -1.96
N VAL A 154 20.60 14.20 -2.72
CA VAL A 154 21.86 14.95 -2.68
C VAL A 154 21.59 16.43 -2.42
N LYS A 155 20.83 17.10 -3.29
CA LYS A 155 20.33 18.46 -3.10
C LYS A 155 18.99 18.41 -2.35
N SER A 156 18.14 17.46 -2.69
CA SER A 156 16.94 17.10 -1.95
C SER A 156 17.31 16.42 -0.62
N ASN A 157 16.36 16.33 0.32
CA ASN A 157 16.59 15.64 1.59
C ASN A 157 17.08 14.20 1.35
N ARG A 158 18.02 13.72 2.19
CA ARG A 158 18.73 12.46 1.97
C ARG A 158 17.81 11.25 1.82
N SER A 159 16.71 11.26 2.57
CA SER A 159 15.66 10.25 2.57
C SER A 159 14.70 10.32 1.38
N ALA A 160 14.88 11.31 0.50
CA ALA A 160 14.08 11.58 -0.68
C ALA A 160 12.57 11.79 -0.41
N ILE A 161 12.17 12.10 0.83
CA ILE A 161 10.77 12.30 1.21
C ILE A 161 10.16 13.40 0.33
N GLY A 162 9.00 13.10 -0.26
CA GLY A 162 8.29 13.97 -1.20
C GLY A 162 8.72 13.83 -2.66
N ALA A 163 9.74 13.03 -2.98
CA ALA A 163 10.08 12.70 -4.37
C ALA A 163 8.93 11.91 -5.02
N ARG A 164 8.64 12.22 -6.28
CA ARG A 164 7.59 11.54 -7.05
C ARG A 164 8.22 10.60 -8.06
N ILE A 165 7.79 9.36 -8.06
CA ILE A 165 8.22 8.33 -8.99
C ILE A 165 7.08 8.07 -9.97
N THR A 166 7.39 8.09 -11.25
CA THR A 166 6.51 7.65 -12.34
C THR A 166 7.15 6.46 -13.05
N VAL A 167 6.46 5.32 -13.07
CA VAL A 167 6.87 4.15 -13.84
C VAL A 167 5.91 3.99 -15.00
N THR A 168 6.40 4.14 -16.23
CA THR A 168 5.60 3.87 -17.43
C THR A 168 5.86 2.44 -17.87
N VAL A 169 4.79 1.65 -17.91
CA VAL A 169 4.85 0.21 -18.23
C VAL A 169 3.96 -0.12 -19.41
N ARG A 170 4.43 -1.09 -20.19
CA ARG A 170 3.65 -1.80 -21.20
C ARG A 170 3.50 -3.25 -20.76
N ASN A 171 2.26 -3.69 -20.58
CA ASN A 171 1.95 -5.10 -20.33
C ASN A 171 1.41 -5.73 -21.62
N GLU A 172 1.64 -7.02 -21.81
CA GLU A 172 1.13 -7.76 -22.96
C GLU A 172 -0.40 -7.58 -23.10
N GLY A 173 -0.85 -7.23 -24.31
CA GLY A 173 -2.27 -7.02 -24.61
C GLY A 173 -2.92 -5.79 -23.96
N LYS A 174 -2.17 -4.91 -23.28
CA LYS A 174 -2.68 -3.67 -22.67
C LYS A 174 -2.02 -2.43 -23.27
N ALA A 175 -2.77 -1.32 -23.26
CA ALA A 175 -2.21 -0.02 -23.56
C ALA A 175 -1.16 0.37 -22.50
N PRO A 176 -0.10 1.13 -22.85
CA PRO A 176 0.84 1.66 -21.88
C PRO A 176 0.12 2.47 -20.80
N ARG A 177 0.59 2.35 -19.56
CA ARG A 177 0.07 3.10 -18.42
C ARG A 177 1.21 3.61 -17.56
N SER A 178 0.93 4.66 -16.81
CA SER A 178 1.85 5.21 -15.82
C SER A 178 1.36 4.88 -14.41
N ILE A 179 2.29 4.45 -13.57
CA ILE A 179 2.11 4.10 -12.17
C ILE A 179 2.85 5.16 -11.36
N TYR A 180 2.18 5.71 -10.36
CA TYR A 180 2.70 6.83 -9.58
C TYR A 180 2.93 6.41 -8.13
N ARG A 181 4.06 6.86 -7.56
CA ARG A 181 4.36 6.77 -6.13
C ARG A 181 4.96 8.08 -5.64
N THR A 182 4.75 8.39 -4.36
CA THR A 182 5.44 9.49 -3.68
C THR A 182 6.17 8.92 -2.49
N VAL A 183 7.47 9.22 -2.38
CA VAL A 183 8.29 8.72 -1.27
C VAL A 183 7.81 9.31 0.05
N GLY A 184 7.43 8.42 0.95
CA GLY A 184 6.98 8.70 2.31
C GLY A 184 6.62 7.39 2.99
N SER A 185 6.39 7.43 4.30
CA SER A 185 6.00 6.25 5.08
C SER A 185 4.55 5.80 4.84
N GLY A 186 3.78 6.59 4.08
CA GLY A 186 2.33 6.41 3.93
C GLY A 186 1.58 6.58 5.23
N GLY A 187 0.41 5.95 5.29
CA GLY A 187 -0.38 5.60 6.49
C GLY A 187 -0.65 6.66 7.56
N SER A 188 -1.26 6.20 8.64
CA SER A 188 -1.49 6.99 9.86
C SER A 188 -0.65 6.50 11.04
N PHE A 189 -1.08 5.44 11.73
CA PHE A 189 -0.48 4.93 12.97
C PHE A 189 0.65 3.90 12.76
N GLY A 190 1.13 3.74 11.51
CA GLY A 190 2.26 2.89 11.14
C GLY A 190 3.10 3.54 10.05
N ALA A 191 4.25 2.93 9.72
CA ALA A 191 5.18 3.47 8.72
C ALA A 191 5.71 2.34 7.84
N SER A 192 5.41 2.41 6.54
CA SER A 192 6.05 1.56 5.53
C SER A 192 7.48 2.06 5.25
N PRO A 193 8.37 1.22 4.69
CA PRO A 193 9.68 1.63 4.23
C PRO A 193 9.62 2.82 3.26
N LEU A 194 10.66 3.65 3.26
CA LEU A 194 10.79 4.74 2.28
C LEU A 194 11.13 4.23 0.88
N GLU A 195 11.68 3.03 0.79
CA GLU A 195 11.80 2.33 -0.48
C GLU A 195 10.40 2.05 -1.02
N GLN A 196 10.17 2.36 -2.30
CA GLN A 196 8.87 2.20 -2.92
C GLN A 196 8.83 0.89 -3.67
N HIS A 197 8.01 -0.05 -3.17
CA HIS A 197 7.62 -1.24 -3.93
C HIS A 197 6.52 -0.87 -4.91
N ILE A 198 6.66 -1.30 -6.16
CA ILE A 198 5.78 -0.91 -7.26
C ILE A 198 5.42 -2.15 -8.06
N GLY A 199 4.16 -2.55 -7.97
CA GLY A 199 3.58 -3.54 -8.86
C GLY A 199 3.53 -3.05 -10.29
N LEU A 200 3.88 -3.92 -11.23
CA LEU A 200 3.95 -3.59 -12.66
C LEU A 200 2.87 -4.33 -13.46
N GLY A 201 2.18 -5.28 -12.84
CA GLY A 201 1.28 -6.22 -13.50
C GLY A 201 2.04 -7.31 -14.25
N LYS A 202 1.30 -8.23 -14.85
CA LYS A 202 1.86 -9.38 -15.57
C LYS A 202 2.63 -8.98 -16.84
N ALA A 203 3.75 -9.66 -17.10
CA ALA A 203 4.56 -9.53 -18.30
C ALA A 203 4.92 -8.07 -18.63
N ALA A 204 5.34 -7.31 -17.61
CA ALA A 204 5.59 -5.88 -17.73
C ALA A 204 6.89 -5.59 -18.48
N GLN A 205 6.89 -4.58 -19.34
CA GLN A 205 8.08 -3.91 -19.85
C GLN A 205 8.10 -2.49 -19.30
N ILE A 206 9.13 -2.13 -18.53
CA ILE A 206 9.31 -0.76 -18.04
C ILE A 206 9.91 0.08 -19.17
N GLU A 207 9.10 0.96 -19.75
CA GLU A 207 9.53 1.89 -20.79
C GLU A 207 10.32 3.06 -20.20
N SER A 208 9.86 3.59 -19.06
CA SER A 208 10.57 4.62 -18.32
C SER A 208 10.35 4.53 -16.81
N LEU A 209 11.39 4.90 -16.07
CA LEU A 209 11.35 5.21 -14.65
C LEU A 209 11.81 6.66 -14.48
N GLU A 210 10.90 7.52 -14.02
CA GLU A 210 11.12 8.96 -13.89
C GLU A 210 10.99 9.39 -12.43
N ILE A 211 11.94 10.19 -11.96
CA ILE A 211 12.00 10.69 -10.59
C ILE A 211 11.97 12.22 -10.64
N LEU A 212 10.91 12.79 -10.07
CA LEU A 212 10.83 14.22 -9.81
C LEU A 212 11.29 14.48 -8.37
N TRP A 213 12.45 15.11 -8.24
CA TRP A 213 13.05 15.40 -6.93
C TRP A 213 12.46 16.67 -6.31
N PRO A 214 12.26 16.74 -4.98
CA PRO A 214 11.71 17.93 -4.32
C PRO A 214 12.49 19.22 -4.59
N ALA A 215 13.83 19.15 -4.68
CA ALA A 215 14.67 20.31 -4.93
C ALA A 215 14.85 20.65 -6.43
N ASN A 216 14.22 19.88 -7.33
CA ASN A 216 14.23 20.08 -8.77
C ASN A 216 12.90 19.64 -9.41
N VAL A 217 11.89 20.50 -9.29
CA VAL A 217 10.52 20.24 -9.76
C VAL A 217 10.36 20.47 -11.28
N GLY A 218 11.41 20.96 -11.97
CA GLY A 218 11.33 21.35 -13.39
C GLY A 218 11.69 20.24 -14.39
N THR A 219 12.60 19.34 -14.02
CA THR A 219 13.11 18.29 -14.93
C THR A 219 13.26 16.96 -14.21
N PRO A 220 12.47 15.93 -14.55
CA PRO A 220 12.63 14.59 -13.99
C PRO A 220 13.98 13.96 -14.36
N GLN A 221 14.59 13.24 -13.41
CA GLN A 221 15.67 12.30 -13.69
C GLN A 221 15.07 11.03 -14.28
N ARG A 222 15.55 10.58 -15.45
CA ARG A 222 14.90 9.53 -16.24
C ARG A 222 15.84 8.38 -16.55
N PHE A 223 15.31 7.17 -16.42
CA PHE A 223 15.92 5.92 -16.84
C PHE A 223 15.01 5.21 -17.85
N LEU A 224 15.59 4.63 -18.89
CA LEU A 224 14.87 3.89 -19.93
C LEU A 224 15.21 2.42 -19.83
N ASN A 225 14.29 1.55 -20.28
CA ASN A 225 14.51 0.10 -20.38
C ASN A 225 15.01 -0.53 -19.07
N VAL A 226 14.45 -0.13 -17.94
CA VAL A 226 14.78 -0.69 -16.62
C VAL A 226 14.26 -2.13 -16.57
N ALA A 227 15.06 -3.08 -16.08
CA ALA A 227 14.58 -4.45 -15.92
C ALA A 227 13.53 -4.53 -14.79
N ARG A 228 12.57 -5.45 -14.93
CA ARG A 228 11.59 -5.79 -13.88
C ARG A 228 12.16 -6.83 -12.90
N ASN A 229 11.45 -7.06 -11.81
CA ASN A 229 11.75 -8.05 -10.76
C ASN A 229 13.14 -7.84 -10.15
N GLN A 230 13.39 -6.61 -9.72
CA GLN A 230 14.64 -6.23 -9.08
C GLN A 230 14.44 -5.05 -8.12
N ALA A 231 15.36 -4.95 -7.16
CA ALA A 231 15.54 -3.75 -6.34
C ALA A 231 16.64 -2.86 -6.93
N VAL A 232 16.40 -1.55 -6.98
CA VAL A 232 17.34 -0.55 -7.49
C VAL A 232 17.52 0.60 -6.51
N GLU A 233 18.74 1.15 -6.44
CA GLU A 233 19.07 2.37 -5.72
C GLU A 233 19.42 3.47 -6.72
N ILE A 234 18.76 4.62 -6.58
CA ILE A 234 18.91 5.78 -7.47
C ILE A 234 19.31 6.99 -6.64
N LYS A 235 20.50 7.53 -6.95
CA LYS A 235 21.00 8.75 -6.34
C LYS A 235 20.63 9.96 -7.21
N GLU A 236 20.22 11.05 -6.57
CA GLU A 236 19.93 12.31 -7.27
C GLU A 236 21.13 12.75 -8.13
N PHE A 237 20.85 13.15 -9.38
CA PHE A 237 21.81 13.51 -10.44
C PHE A 237 22.64 12.35 -11.04
N ALA A 238 22.53 11.12 -10.54
CA ALA A 238 23.21 10.00 -11.15
C ALA A 238 22.65 9.68 -12.55
N THR A 239 23.52 9.35 -13.50
CA THR A 239 23.11 8.92 -14.84
C THR A 239 22.76 7.44 -14.91
N GLU A 240 23.15 6.66 -13.89
CA GLU A 240 22.91 5.23 -13.78
C GLU A 240 22.30 4.89 -12.42
N TYR A 241 21.54 3.80 -12.36
CA TYR A 241 21.03 3.23 -11.12
C TYR A 241 21.89 2.03 -10.69
N LYS A 242 21.93 1.77 -9.39
CA LYS A 242 22.64 0.61 -8.84
C LYS A 242 21.64 -0.51 -8.55
N LYS A 243 21.89 -1.71 -9.06
CA LYS A 243 21.12 -2.89 -8.64
C LYS A 243 21.45 -3.26 -7.20
N VAL A 244 20.43 -3.50 -6.39
CA VAL A 244 20.56 -3.95 -5.01
C VAL A 244 20.30 -5.46 -4.98
N ALA A 245 21.33 -6.22 -4.61
CA ALA A 245 21.16 -7.65 -4.42
C ALA A 245 20.35 -7.90 -3.14
N ARG A 246 19.26 -8.65 -3.27
CA ARG A 246 18.46 -9.14 -2.16
C ARG A 246 18.46 -10.65 -2.18
N ARG A 247 18.60 -11.25 -1.00
CA ARG A 247 18.53 -12.69 -0.84
C ARG A 247 17.17 -12.99 -0.21
N PRO A 248 16.29 -13.74 -0.88
CA PRO A 248 15.05 -14.20 -0.27
C PRO A 248 15.34 -14.94 1.04
N VAL A 249 14.56 -14.62 2.06
CA VAL A 249 14.55 -15.32 3.34
C VAL A 249 13.21 -15.99 3.51
N ARG A 250 13.16 -17.05 4.32
CA ARG A 250 11.89 -17.71 4.63
C ARG A 250 11.33 -17.10 5.91
N LEU A 251 10.07 -16.68 5.87
CA LEU A 251 9.35 -16.29 7.09
C LEU A 251 8.91 -17.54 7.85
N GLY A 252 9.02 -17.48 9.19
CA GLY A 252 8.73 -18.60 10.07
C GLY A 252 9.85 -19.64 10.20
N GLY A 253 9.97 -20.23 11.40
CA GLY A 253 10.81 -21.41 11.64
C GLY A 253 10.06 -22.68 11.23
N GLY A 254 10.80 -23.73 10.84
CA GLY A 254 10.21 -25.07 10.72
C GLY A 254 9.39 -25.40 11.96
N ALA A 255 8.21 -26.00 11.75
CA ALA A 255 7.21 -26.30 12.79
C ALA A 255 7.90 -26.68 14.12
N ARG A 256 7.63 -25.90 15.18
CA ARG A 256 7.93 -26.33 16.55
C ARG A 256 6.79 -27.18 17.06
#